data_AF-A0A7K9EXL1-F1
#
_entry.id   AF-A0A7K9EXL1-F1
#
_cell.length_a   1.000
_cell.length_b   1.000
_cell.length_c   1.000
_cell.angle_alpha   90.00
_cell.angle_beta   90.00
_cell.angle_gamma   90.00
#
_symmetry.space_group_name_H-M   'P 1'
#
loop_
_entity.id
_entity.type
_entity.pdbx_description
1 polymer ?
#
loop_
_entity_poly.entity_id
_entity_poly.type
_entity_poly.pdbx_seq_one_letter_code
_entity_poly.pdbx_strand_id
1 'polypeptide(L)' 'MAPLPNAELVQTSRQLYRYLLRCCRQLPEENIRQHYRHAVRQSFKVHADEDNPERIQQIIKRAIEDADWVMNK' A
#
# COMPACT_ATOMS: atom_id res chain seq x y z
N MET A 1 -10.03 12.35 7.65
CA MET A 1 -9.79 10.99 8.17
C MET A 1 -8.31 10.87 8.43
N ALA A 2 -7.89 10.52 9.64
CA ALA A 2 -6.46 10.43 9.96
C ALA A 2 -5.88 9.16 9.31
N PRO A 3 -4.73 9.24 8.63
CA PRO A 3 -4.07 8.06 8.08
C PRO A 3 -3.71 7.09 9.22
N LEU A 4 -3.55 5.80 8.90
CA LEU A 4 -3.02 4.85 9.88
C LEU A 4 -1.66 5.36 10.38
N PRO A 5 -1.36 5.23 11.69
CA PRO A 5 -0.10 5.71 12.24
C PRO A 5 1.08 5.14 11.44
N ASN A 6 1.99 6.02 11.03
CA ASN A 6 3.18 5.79 10.19
C ASN A 6 3.02 5.91 8.65
N ALA A 7 1.86 6.26 8.10
CA ALA A 7 1.72 6.51 6.66
C ALA A 7 2.68 7.61 6.15
N GLU A 8 2.84 8.68 6.94
CA GLU A 8 3.74 9.82 6.63
C GLU A 8 5.24 9.44 6.61
N LEU A 9 5.60 8.30 7.21
CA LEU A 9 6.98 7.79 7.24
C LEU A 9 7.30 6.92 6.02
N VAL A 10 6.33 6.64 5.16
CA VAL A 10 6.50 5.82 3.96
C VAL A 10 7.05 6.70 2.85
N GLN A 11 8.36 6.66 2.66
CA GLN A 11 9.06 7.41 1.60
C GLN A 11 9.69 6.49 0.55
N THR A 12 9.73 5.18 0.81
CA THR A 12 10.36 4.19 -0.08
C THR A 12 9.41 3.06 -0.42
N SER A 13 9.59 2.45 -1.59
CA SER A 13 8.78 1.31 -2.06
C SER A 13 8.82 0.14 -1.06
N ARG A 14 9.96 -0.09 -0.41
CA ARG A 14 10.10 -1.14 0.63
C ARG A 14 9.28 -0.84 1.88
N GLN A 15 9.21 0.42 2.32
CA GLN A 15 8.35 0.82 3.42
C GLN A 15 6.87 0.68 3.04
N LEU A 16 6.51 1.08 1.82
CA LEU A 16 5.14 0.97 1.31
C LEU A 16 4.68 -0.48 1.31
N TYR A 17 5.50 -1.40 0.81
CA TYR A 17 5.16 -2.83 0.77
C TYR A 17 4.84 -3.37 2.17
N ARG A 18 5.68 -3.03 3.17
CA ARG A 18 5.44 -3.45 4.56
C ARG A 18 4.21 -2.79 5.16
N TYR A 19 3.96 -1.52 4.85
CA TYR A 19 2.78 -0.79 5.29
C TYR A 19 1.50 -1.46 4.78
N LEU A 20 1.38 -1.67 3.47
CA LEU A 20 0.20 -2.30 2.86
C LEU A 20 -0.05 -3.72 3.39
N LEU A 21 1.00 -4.51 3.63
CA LEU A 21 0.87 -5.84 4.25
C LEU A 21 0.44 -5.79 5.72
N ARG A 22 0.70 -4.70 6.45
CA ARG A 22 0.11 -4.49 7.80
C ARG A 22 -1.37 -4.14 7.69
N CYS A 23 -1.76 -3.27 6.76
CA CYS A 23 -3.17 -2.95 6.53
C CYS A 23 -3.96 -4.20 6.18
N CYS A 24 -3.44 -5.03 5.27
CA CYS A 24 -4.05 -6.32 4.92
C CYS A 24 -4.24 -7.25 6.12
N ARG A 25 -3.42 -7.16 7.18
CA ARG A 25 -3.59 -8.00 8.39
C ARG A 25 -4.73 -7.52 9.30
N GLN A 26 -5.12 -6.26 9.20
CA GLN A 26 -6.20 -5.68 10.00
C GLN A 26 -7.58 -5.98 9.42
N LEU A 27 -7.66 -6.44 8.16
CA LEU A 27 -8.93 -6.79 7.53
C LEU A 27 -9.53 -8.05 8.20
N PRO A 28 -10.86 -8.06 8.43
CA PRO A 28 -11.52 -9.07 9.27
C PRO A 28 -11.54 -10.46 8.62
N GLU A 29 -11.80 -10.53 7.31
CA GLU A 29 -12.02 -11.79 6.59
C GLU A 29 -10.76 -12.30 5.87
N GLU A 30 -10.46 -13.59 6.00
CA GLU A 30 -9.28 -14.22 5.39
C GLU A 30 -9.28 -14.11 3.85
N ASN A 31 -10.42 -14.30 3.21
CA ASN A 31 -10.54 -14.19 1.74
C ASN A 31 -10.19 -12.78 1.27
N ILE A 32 -10.66 -11.76 1.99
CA ILE A 32 -10.35 -10.35 1.71
C ILE A 32 -8.86 -10.07 1.94
N ARG A 33 -8.27 -10.59 3.03
CA ARG A 33 -6.82 -10.48 3.30
C ARG A 33 -5.99 -11.07 2.16
N GLN A 34 -6.36 -12.24 1.67
CA GLN A 34 -5.66 -12.90 0.57
C GLN A 34 -5.78 -12.09 -0.72
N HIS A 35 -6.98 -11.65 -1.08
CA HIS A 35 -7.22 -10.80 -2.25
C HIS A 35 -6.30 -9.57 -2.24
N TYR A 36 -6.30 -8.78 -1.16
CA TYR A 36 -5.46 -7.58 -1.09
C TYR A 36 -3.97 -7.90 -1.02
N ARG A 37 -3.55 -8.98 -0.34
CA ARG A 37 -2.14 -9.42 -0.38
C ARG A 37 -1.68 -9.74 -1.80
N HIS A 38 -2.52 -10.40 -2.59
CA HIS A 38 -2.23 -10.68 -3.98
C HIS A 38 -2.19 -9.39 -4.80
N ALA A 39 -3.16 -8.49 -4.64
CA ALA A 39 -3.20 -7.20 -5.32
C ALA A 39 -1.95 -6.35 -5.04
N VAL A 40 -1.52 -6.24 -3.78
CA VAL A 40 -0.29 -5.54 -3.39
C VAL A 40 0.92 -6.14 -4.11
N ARG A 41 1.07 -7.47 -4.12
CA ARG A 41 2.20 -8.12 -4.82
C ARG A 41 2.17 -7.85 -6.32
N GLN A 42 1.00 -7.88 -6.96
CA GLN A 42 0.88 -7.63 -8.40
C GLN A 42 1.20 -6.17 -8.73
N SER A 43 0.70 -5.22 -7.94
CA SER A 43 1.00 -3.79 -8.12
C SER A 43 2.51 -3.52 -8.08
N PHE A 44 3.24 -4.13 -7.14
CA PHE A 44 4.70 -4.00 -7.08
C PHE A 44 5.42 -4.60 -8.27
N LYS A 45 4.89 -5.68 -8.87
CA LYS A 45 5.46 -6.26 -10.09
C LYS A 45 5.28 -5.36 -11.31
N VAL A 46 4.11 -4.74 -11.44
CA VAL A 46 3.80 -3.83 -12.57
C VAL A 46 4.71 -2.59 -12.55
N HIS A 47 5.15 -2.15 -11.38
CA HIS A 47 6.05 -1.00 -11.21
C HIS A 47 7.51 -1.39 -10.94
N ALA A 48 7.91 -2.64 -11.21
CA ALA A 48 9.26 -3.11 -10.88
C ALA A 48 10.37 -2.39 -11.67
N ASP A 49 10.06 -1.96 -12.90
CA ASP A 49 10.98 -1.28 -13.80
C ASP A 49 10.92 0.26 -13.67
N GLU A 50 10.10 0.79 -12.75
CA GLU A 50 10.01 2.23 -12.49
C GLU A 50 11.20 2.69 -11.63
N ASP A 51 12.05 3.53 -12.19
CA ASP A 51 13.25 4.08 -11.58
C ASP A 51 13.16 5.61 -11.38
N ASN A 52 12.13 6.27 -11.92
CA ASN A 52 11.93 7.70 -11.74
C ASN A 52 11.47 7.98 -10.29
N PRO A 53 12.25 8.76 -9.51
CA PRO A 53 11.94 9.03 -8.11
C PRO A 53 10.62 9.78 -7.92
N GLU A 54 10.27 10.70 -8.81
CA GLU A 54 9.03 11.48 -8.73
C GLU A 54 7.82 10.59 -8.97
N ARG A 55 7.90 9.67 -9.93
CA ARG A 55 6.84 8.69 -10.15
C ARG A 55 6.70 7.71 -9.01
N ILE A 56 7.80 7.21 -8.47
CA ILE A 56 7.78 6.36 -7.27
C ILE A 56 7.06 7.07 -6.12
N GLN A 57 7.37 8.35 -5.85
CA GLN A 57 6.68 9.11 -4.79
C GLN A 57 5.18 9.26 -5.05
N GLN A 58 4.78 9.51 -6.30
CA GLN A 58 3.36 9.61 -6.65
C GLN A 58 2.62 8.29 -6.48
N ILE A 59 3.23 7.16 -6.90
CA ILE A 59 2.68 5.81 -6.69
C ILE A 59 2.53 5.53 -5.20
N ILE A 60 3.55 5.85 -4.39
CA ILE A 60 3.51 5.69 -2.93
C ILE A 60 2.33 6.47 -2.33
N LYS A 61 2.24 7.77 -2.64
CA LYS A 61 1.18 8.64 -2.12
C LYS A 61 -0.20 8.08 -2.49
N ARG A 62 -0.38 7.70 -3.76
CA ARG A 62 -1.66 7.16 -4.25
C ARG A 62 -2.03 5.85 -3.56
N ALA A 63 -1.07 4.93 -3.42
CA ALA A 63 -1.31 3.64 -2.77
C ALA A 63 -1.68 3.78 -1.29
N ILE A 64 -1.14 4.79 -0.59
CA ILE A 64 -1.53 5.12 0.79
C ILE A 64 -2.97 5.64 0.83
N GLU A 65 -3.33 6.60 -0.02
CA GLU A 65 -4.70 7.13 -0.12
C GLU A 65 -5.72 6.02 -0.41
N ASP A 66 -5.41 5.13 -1.36
CA ASP A 66 -6.27 4.01 -1.72
C ASP A 66 -6.42 3.02 -0.55
N ALA A 67 -5.33 2.72 0.17
CA ALA A 67 -5.38 1.86 1.35
C ALA A 67 -6.19 2.48 2.49
N ASP A 68 -6.03 3.77 2.76
CA ASP A 68 -6.78 4.48 3.79
C ASP A 68 -8.28 4.52 3.45
N TRP A 69 -8.65 4.70 2.18
CA TRP A 69 -10.04 4.62 1.75
C TRP A 69 -10.64 3.23 1.99
N VAL A 70 -9.91 2.16 1.66
CA VAL A 70 -10.36 0.77 1.90
C VAL A 70 -10.52 0.48 3.39
N MET A 71 -9.62 0.97 4.23
CA MET A 71 -9.63 0.70 5.68
C MET A 71 -10.70 1.50 6.45
N ASN A 72 -11.16 2.62 5.90
CA ASN A 72 -12.20 3.47 6.52
C ASN A 72 -13.60 3.24 5.96
N LYS A 73 -13.76 2.32 5.01
CA LYS A 73 -15.04 1.92 4.42
C LYS A 73 -15.67 0.79 5.23
#